data_AF-W1Y5U1-F1
#
_entry.id   AF-W1Y5U1-F1
#
_cell.length_a   1.000
_cell.length_b   1.000
_cell.length_c   1.000
_cell.angle_alpha   90.00
_cell.angle_beta   90.00
_cell.angle_gamma   90.00
#
_symmetry.space_group_name_H-M   'P 1'
#
loop_
_entity.id
_entity.type
_entity.pdbx_description
1 polymer ?
#
loop_
_entity_poly.entity_id
_entity_poly.type
_entity_poly.pdbx_seq_one_letter_code
_entity_poly.pdbx_strand_id
1 'polypeptide(L)' 'RARVQFNAKVNDRTDAVVRMTSGSFELGNSENEDKADATIDRAYVNHKFGSNVSAKAGRFQQTIGGGLMYDDTFDGAQLN' A
#
# COMPACT_ATOMS: atom_id res chain seq x y z
N ARG A 1 -16.00 -5.92 3.09
CA ARG A 1 -14.65 -5.38 2.76
C ARG A 1 -14.44 -4.09 3.54
N ALA A 2 -13.75 -4.17 4.68
CA ALA A 2 -13.33 -3.00 5.45
C ALA A 2 -11.91 -2.60 5.04
N ARG A 3 -11.60 -1.30 5.05
CA ARG A 3 -10.28 -0.77 4.73
C ARG A 3 -9.80 0.10 5.87
N VAL A 4 -8.58 -0.15 6.33
CA VAL A 4 -7.92 0.63 7.38
C VAL A 4 -6.60 1.15 6.84
N GLN A 5 -6.35 2.45 6.97
CA GLN A 5 -5.11 3.08 6.57
C GLN A 5 -4.47 3.77 7.77
N PHE A 6 -3.24 3.40 8.07
CA PHE A 6 -2.38 4.02 9.05
C PHE A 6 -1.40 4.94 8.32
N ASN A 7 -1.35 6.20 8.73
CA ASN A 7 -0.38 7.18 8.26
C ASN A 7 0.48 7.59 9.46
N ALA A 8 1.78 7.38 9.36
CA ALA A 8 2.75 7.78 10.37
C ALA A 8 3.66 8.86 9.79
N LYS A 9 3.53 10.09 10.30
CA LYS A 9 4.44 11.18 9.97
C LYS A 9 5.52 11.25 11.05
N VAL A 10 6.74 10.88 10.70
CA VAL A 10 7.88 10.88 11.64
C VAL A 10 8.51 12.27 11.69
N ASN A 11 8.60 12.94 10.54
CA ASN A 11 9.13 14.29 10.42
C ASN A 11 8.55 14.97 9.16
N ASP A 12 8.81 16.25 8.94
CA ASP A 12 8.44 16.97 7.70
C ASP A 12 9.07 16.36 6.43
N ARG A 13 10.05 15.47 6.63
CA ARG A 13 10.76 14.74 5.59
C ARG A 13 10.40 13.26 5.48
N THR A 14 9.77 12.64 6.49
CA THR A 14 9.55 11.18 6.47
C THR A 14 8.13 10.83 6.83
N ASP A 15 7.46 10.11 5.93
CA ASP A 15 6.10 9.62 6.08
C ASP A 15 6.05 8.12 5.79
N ALA A 16 5.26 7.38 6.56
CA ALA A 16 4.98 5.97 6.30
C ALA A 16 3.47 5.77 6.17
N VAL A 17 3.06 4.95 5.21
CA VAL A 17 1.66 4.66 4.94
C VAL A 17 1.50 3.16 4.84
N VAL A 18 0.60 2.62 5.66
CA VAL A 18 0.21 1.21 5.61
C VAL A 18 -1.30 1.15 5.47
N ARG A 19 -1.79 0.41 4.48
CA ARG A 19 -3.19 0.20 4.18
C ARG A 19 -3.47 -1.28 4.08
N MET A 20 -4.43 -1.71 4.88
CA MET A 20 -4.91 -3.09 4.92
C MET A 20 -6.38 -3.09 4.55
N THR A 21 -6.75 -3.98 3.65
CA THR A 21 -8.14 -4.22 3.28
C THR A 21 -8.47 -5.66 3.66
N SER A 22 -9.51 -5.82 4.47
CA SER A 22 -10.11 -7.13 4.69
C SER A 22 -10.75 -7.57 3.37
N GLY A 23 -10.26 -8.68 2.83
CA GLY A 23 -10.83 -9.37 1.66
C GLY A 23 -12.31 -9.62 1.85
N SER A 24 -13.00 -9.92 0.76
CA SER A 24 -14.37 -10.45 0.84
C SER A 24 -14.33 -11.65 1.78
N PHE A 25 -15.05 -11.58 2.90
CA PHE A 25 -15.36 -12.74 3.72
C PHE A 25 -16.07 -13.71 2.76
N GLU A 26 -15.38 -14.74 2.30
CA GLU A 26 -15.91 -15.69 1.33
C GLU A 26 -16.86 -16.62 2.08
N LEU A 27 -18.11 -16.16 2.28
CA LEU A 27 -19.21 -16.97 2.79
C LEU A 27 -19.62 -17.96 1.69
N GLY A 28 -18.81 -19.00 1.47
CA GLY A 28 -19.01 -19.88 0.32
C GLY A 28 -18.35 -21.25 0.37
N ASN A 29 -17.41 -21.55 1.27
CA ASN A 29 -16.93 -22.93 1.44
C ASN A 29 -16.30 -23.14 2.83
N SER A 30 -16.97 -23.91 3.68
CA SER A 30 -16.54 -24.22 5.05
C SER A 30 -15.59 -25.42 5.16
N GLU A 31 -14.86 -25.77 4.09
CA GLU A 31 -13.92 -26.90 4.11
C GLU A 31 -12.45 -26.50 4.37
N ASN A 32 -12.13 -25.21 4.49
CA ASN A 32 -10.80 -24.77 4.91
C ASN A 32 -10.90 -23.77 6.07
N GLU A 33 -10.46 -24.22 7.25
CA GLU A 33 -10.38 -23.48 8.49
C GLU A 33 -9.69 -22.09 8.32
N ASP A 34 -10.34 -21.07 8.89
CA ASP A 34 -9.71 -19.91 9.51
C ASP A 34 -8.77 -19.03 8.68
N LYS A 35 -9.25 -18.45 7.58
CA LYS A 35 -8.54 -17.31 6.97
C LYS A 35 -9.48 -16.15 6.69
N ALA A 36 -9.65 -15.30 7.69
CA ALA A 36 -9.98 -13.90 7.45
C ALA A 36 -8.82 -13.29 6.63
N ASP A 37 -8.90 -13.37 5.30
CA ASP A 37 -7.86 -12.87 4.40
C ASP A 37 -7.76 -11.35 4.50
N ALA A 38 -6.92 -10.87 5.42
CA ALA A 38 -6.52 -9.48 5.49
C ALA A 38 -5.40 -9.26 4.46
N THR A 39 -5.71 -8.56 3.38
CA THR A 39 -4.74 -8.23 2.33
C THR A 39 -4.08 -6.88 2.64
N ILE A 40 -2.75 -6.83 2.55
CA ILE A 40 -2.01 -5.57 2.62
C ILE A 40 -2.02 -4.94 1.23
N ASP A 41 -2.83 -3.89 1.07
CA ASP A 41 -2.96 -3.15 -0.17
C ASP A 41 -1.72 -2.29 -0.45
N ARG A 42 -1.22 -1.58 0.56
CA ARG A 42 -0.09 -0.64 0.41
C ARG A 42 0.69 -0.59 1.71
N ALA A 43 2.01 -0.59 1.65
CA ALA A 43 2.89 -0.44 2.79
C ALA A 43 4.20 0.17 2.31
N TYR A 44 4.32 1.50 2.37
CA TYR A 44 5.50 2.20 1.90
C TYR A 44 5.95 3.29 2.88
N VAL A 45 7.24 3.56 2.86
CA VAL A 45 7.86 4.73 3.50
C VAL A 45 8.31 5.69 2.42
N ASN A 46 8.10 6.97 2.65
CA ASN A 46 8.54 8.07 1.81
C ASN A 46 9.48 8.95 2.63
N HIS A 47 10.67 9.23 2.09
CA HIS A 47 11.69 10.07 2.70
C HIS A 47 12.13 11.17 1.72
N LYS A 48 11.97 12.43 2.10
CA LYS A 48 12.37 13.62 1.34
C LYS A 48 13.77 14.04 1.75
N PHE A 49 14.74 13.84 0.87
CA PHE A 49 16.13 14.27 1.08
C PHE A 49 16.33 15.77 0.83
N GLY A 50 15.43 16.43 0.09
CA GLY A 50 15.45 17.87 -0.17
C GLY A 50 14.13 18.39 -0.70
N SER A 51 14.11 19.60 -1.27
CA SER A 51 12.92 20.21 -1.86
C SER A 51 12.41 19.45 -3.08
N ASN A 52 13.31 18.76 -3.79
CA ASN A 52 13.05 18.15 -5.10
C ASN A 52 13.38 16.65 -5.15
N VAL A 53 13.91 16.07 -4.07
CA VAL A 53 14.35 14.67 -4.06
C VAL A 53 13.64 13.92 -2.95
N SER A 54 12.92 12.87 -3.31
CA SER A 54 12.25 11.96 -2.40
C SER A 54 12.46 10.50 -2.81
N ALA A 55 12.69 9.65 -1.83
CA ALA A 55 12.75 8.21 -2.00
C ALA A 55 11.55 7.56 -1.33
N LYS A 56 10.82 6.78 -2.12
CA LYS A 56 9.76 5.90 -1.65
C LYS A 56 10.27 4.47 -1.67
N ALA A 57 10.04 3.70 -0.61
CA ALA A 57 10.39 2.29 -0.55
C ALA A 57 9.24 1.48 0.05
N GLY A 58 8.93 0.34 -0.58
CA GLY A 58 7.91 -0.62 -0.15
C GLY A 58 6.83 -0.84 -1.21
N ARG A 59 5.68 -1.34 -0.75
CA ARG A 59 4.52 -1.62 -1.59
C ARG A 59 3.68 -0.37 -1.78
N PHE A 60 3.65 0.17 -2.99
CA PHE A 60 2.76 1.28 -3.34
C PHE A 60 2.06 1.00 -4.66
N GLN A 61 0.83 1.51 -4.79
CA GLN A 61 0.10 1.42 -6.04
C GLN A 61 0.59 2.55 -6.95
N GLN A 62 1.09 2.19 -8.13
CA GLN A 62 1.51 3.14 -9.15
C GLN A 62 0.55 3.08 -10.32
N THR A 63 -0.17 4.17 -10.55
CA THR A 63 -1.12 4.29 -11.64
C THR A 63 -0.47 5.11 -12.75
N ILE A 64 -0.06 4.47 -13.85
CA ILE A 64 0.56 5.14 -15.00
C ILE A 64 -0.51 5.34 -16.09
N GLY A 65 -0.52 6.50 -16.73
CA GLY A 65 -1.45 6.79 -17.83
C GLY A 65 -2.93 6.86 -17.41
N GLY A 66 -3.22 7.37 -16.21
CA GLY A 66 -4.60 7.51 -15.72
C GLY A 66 -5.30 6.20 -15.31
N GLY A 67 -4.56 5.09 -15.23
CA GLY A 67 -5.08 3.78 -14.81
C GLY A 67 -5.44 2.85 -15.95
N LEU A 68 -5.15 3.25 -17.19
CA LEU A 68 -5.39 2.43 -18.39
C LEU A 68 -4.17 1.61 -18.82
N MET A 69 -2.96 2.03 -18.42
CA MET A 69 -1.71 1.38 -18.85
C MET A 69 -1.15 0.41 -17.81
N TYR A 70 -1.18 0.80 -16.53
CA TYR A 70 -0.67 0.00 -15.44
C TYR A 70 -1.38 0.41 -14.15
N ASP A 71 -2.08 -0.54 -13.54
CA ASP A 71 -2.68 -0.41 -12.21
C ASP A 71 -2.36 -1.67 -11.41
N ASP A 72 -1.16 -1.69 -10.82
CA ASP A 72 -0.77 -2.76 -9.92
C ASP A 72 -0.03 -2.19 -8.70
N THR A 73 -0.06 -2.97 -7.62
CA THR A 73 0.76 -2.77 -6.43
C THR A 73 2.22 -3.10 -6.76
N PHE A 74 3.02 -2.06 -6.97
CA PHE A 74 4.45 -2.19 -7.16
C PHE A 74 5.14 -2.37 -5.80
N ASP A 75 5.97 -3.39 -5.67
CA ASP A 75 6.81 -3.62 -4.50
C ASP A 75 8.25 -3.27 -4.86
N GLY A 76 8.76 -2.18 -4.30
CA GLY A 76 10.12 -1.74 -4.61
C GLY A 76 10.45 -0.35 -4.11
N ALA A 77 11.56 0.20 -4.60
CA ALA A 77 11.98 1.55 -4.27
C ALA A 77 11.91 2.45 -5.50
N GLN A 78 11.38 3.66 -5.32
CA GLN A 78 11.29 4.71 -6.34
C GLN A 78 11.95 5.98 -5.84
N LEU A 79 12.82 6.56 -6.66
CA LEU A 79 13.39 7.88 -6.46
C LEU A 79 12.64 8.87 -7.36
N ASN A 80 12.19 9.98 -6.79
CA ASN A 80 11.55 11.11 -7.49
C ASN A 80 12.32 12.39 -7.21
#